data_AF-A0A7V4JFG3-F1
#
_entry.id   AF-A0A7V4JFG3-F1
#
_cell.length_a   1.000
_cell.length_b   1.000
_cell.length_c   1.000
_cell.angle_alpha   90.00
_cell.angle_beta   90.00
_cell.angle_gamma   90.00
#
_symmetry.space_group_name_H-M   'P 1'
#
loop_
_entity.id
_entity.type
_entity.pdbx_description
1 polymer ?
#
loop_
_entity_poly.entity_id
_entity_poly.type
_entity_poly.pdbx_seq_one_letter_code
_entity_poly.pdbx_strand_id
1 'polypeptide(L)'
;KVEMISRFRSAREQRKILKDFAAGRVDVLIGTHRLLSDDVKPKDLGLVIVDEEQRFGVAQKEVLRRLKLRVDVLTLTATPIPRTLQMSLSGVRDISVIETPPRDRHPIQTYVGLYDEGMVIRAIQREIDRGGQVYYLHNRVETIDRAAERLRGLMPHVRFAVAHGQMPEQDLERVMLDFLRGDIDVLVTTTIIESGLDIPNANTLIVERADLLGLAQLYQIRGRIGRSARVAHAFLFHPDEAVLTEEAVARLSTLADYTELGSGFKIALRDLEIRGAGELLGEEQSGHIAAVGFEMYLAMLEEATAALQGKPPAVEKVARVDVGIDAHIPASFIAYEAARVDVHRRVASATTLEQLADLREELVDRFGPLPEPVDNLVFLGEVRVTLQTLGADSLTAKHDRLVVTGLVLPAGAREFLRTRDRRYVYSPLQGQLSVGLRGDTRGLRQIVEEVLGDILAASAREGAPTEKEMPA
;
A
#
# COMPACT_ATOMS: atom_id res chain seq x y z
N LYS A 1 -33.31 -10.23 -15.35
CA LYS A 1 -33.99 -10.75 -14.15
C LYS A 1 -32.95 -11.18 -13.12
N VAL A 2 -33.08 -10.68 -11.87
CA VAL A 2 -32.18 -10.99 -10.75
C VAL A 2 -32.91 -11.90 -9.76
N GLU A 3 -32.26 -12.96 -9.31
CA GLU A 3 -32.79 -13.88 -8.28
C GLU A 3 -31.72 -14.20 -7.24
N MET A 4 -32.15 -14.68 -6.07
CA MET A 4 -31.24 -15.04 -4.97
C MET A 4 -31.49 -16.48 -4.50
N ILE A 5 -30.42 -17.25 -4.34
CA ILE A 5 -30.42 -18.53 -3.62
C ILE A 5 -29.73 -18.32 -2.28
N SER A 6 -30.54 -18.37 -1.23
CA SER A 6 -30.08 -18.30 0.15
C SER A 6 -30.94 -19.22 1.01
N ARG A 7 -30.52 -19.40 2.27
CA ARG A 7 -31.29 -20.13 3.28
C ARG A 7 -32.69 -19.54 3.55
N PHE A 8 -32.93 -18.29 3.14
CA PHE A 8 -34.23 -17.61 3.26
C PHE A 8 -35.27 -18.07 2.22
N ARG A 9 -34.88 -18.88 1.24
CA ARG A 9 -35.79 -19.42 0.22
C ARG A 9 -36.13 -20.87 0.49
N SER A 10 -37.40 -21.23 0.34
CA SER A 10 -37.85 -22.61 0.48
C SER A 10 -37.21 -23.51 -0.58
N ALA A 11 -37.06 -24.81 -0.27
CA ALA A 11 -36.52 -25.78 -1.23
C ALA A 11 -37.30 -25.80 -2.56
N ARG A 12 -38.61 -25.53 -2.52
CA ARG A 12 -39.47 -25.43 -3.71
C ARG A 12 -39.11 -24.23 -4.58
N GLU A 13 -38.89 -23.07 -3.98
CA GLU A 13 -38.48 -21.86 -4.69
C GLU A 13 -37.08 -22.01 -5.27
N GLN A 14 -36.12 -22.54 -4.49
CA GLN A 14 -34.76 -22.76 -4.97
C GLN A 14 -34.73 -23.66 -6.21
N ARG A 15 -35.47 -24.78 -6.21
CA ARG A 15 -35.59 -25.67 -7.38
C ARG A 15 -36.16 -24.96 -8.61
N LYS A 16 -37.14 -24.07 -8.42
CA LYS A 16 -37.71 -23.27 -9.50
C LYS A 16 -36.68 -22.28 -10.06
N ILE A 17 -35.96 -21.56 -9.19
CA ILE A 17 -34.92 -20.60 -9.58
C ILE A 17 -33.81 -21.30 -10.37
N LEU A 18 -33.34 -22.47 -9.91
CA LEU A 18 -32.31 -23.24 -10.61
C LEU A 18 -32.77 -23.70 -12.01
N LYS A 19 -34.03 -24.14 -12.13
CA LYS A 19 -34.60 -24.51 -13.44
C LYS A 19 -34.73 -23.31 -14.37
N ASP A 20 -35.11 -22.15 -13.83
CA ASP A 20 -35.23 -20.92 -14.61
C ASP A 20 -33.85 -20.38 -15.02
N PHE A 21 -32.83 -20.53 -14.17
CA PHE A 21 -31.43 -20.19 -14.48
C PHE A 21 -30.83 -21.10 -15.56
N ALA A 22 -31.06 -22.42 -15.48
CA ALA A 22 -30.66 -23.36 -16.52
C ALA A 22 -31.37 -23.12 -17.87
N ALA A 23 -32.57 -22.55 -17.83
CA ALA A 23 -33.30 -22.16 -19.04
C ALA A 23 -32.87 -20.78 -19.60
N GLY A 24 -32.01 -20.04 -18.91
CA GLY A 24 -31.62 -18.67 -19.27
C GLY A 24 -32.72 -17.63 -19.08
N ARG A 25 -33.67 -17.87 -18.16
CA ARG A 25 -34.72 -16.90 -17.77
C ARG A 25 -34.31 -16.02 -16.58
N VAL A 26 -33.15 -16.31 -15.99
CA VAL A 26 -32.51 -15.54 -14.91
C VAL A 26 -31.14 -15.12 -15.41
N ASP A 27 -30.87 -13.82 -15.40
CA ASP A 27 -29.63 -13.25 -15.93
C ASP A 27 -28.57 -13.11 -14.83
N VAL A 28 -29.00 -12.81 -13.59
CA VAL A 28 -28.12 -12.66 -12.43
C VAL A 28 -28.64 -13.52 -11.29
N LEU A 29 -27.77 -14.39 -10.78
CA LEU A 29 -28.07 -15.27 -9.66
C LEU A 29 -27.09 -14.98 -8.52
N ILE A 30 -27.63 -14.50 -7.39
CA ILE A 30 -26.84 -14.15 -6.20
C ILE A 30 -27.04 -15.22 -5.15
N GLY A 31 -25.98 -15.63 -4.45
CA GLY A 31 -26.11 -16.67 -3.44
C GLY A 31 -24.80 -16.97 -2.71
N THR A 32 -24.90 -17.86 -1.73
CA THR A 32 -23.76 -18.30 -0.95
C THR A 32 -22.96 -19.38 -1.70
N HIS A 33 -22.06 -20.08 -1.00
CA HIS A 33 -21.34 -21.25 -1.49
C HIS A 33 -22.23 -22.32 -2.15
N ARG A 34 -23.56 -22.30 -1.90
CA ARG A 34 -24.55 -23.16 -2.57
C ARG A 34 -24.54 -23.05 -4.09
N LEU A 35 -24.12 -21.91 -4.63
CA LEU A 35 -23.99 -21.70 -6.08
C LEU A 35 -22.88 -22.55 -6.73
N LEU A 36 -21.94 -23.04 -5.93
CA LEU A 36 -20.81 -23.86 -6.40
C LEU A 36 -21.10 -25.36 -6.38
N SER A 37 -22.34 -25.76 -6.07
CA SER A 37 -22.76 -27.16 -6.11
C SER A 37 -23.02 -27.63 -7.54
N ASP A 38 -22.82 -28.92 -7.81
CA ASP A 38 -22.88 -29.53 -9.16
C ASP A 38 -24.27 -29.44 -9.84
N ASP A 39 -25.33 -29.19 -9.07
CA ASP A 39 -26.70 -29.05 -9.58
C ASP A 39 -27.00 -27.66 -10.16
N VAL A 40 -26.10 -26.69 -9.97
CA VAL A 40 -26.23 -25.33 -10.52
C VAL A 40 -25.62 -25.29 -11.92
N LYS A 41 -26.48 -25.43 -12.93
CA LYS A 41 -26.09 -25.45 -14.33
C LYS A 41 -26.56 -24.19 -15.06
N PRO A 42 -25.68 -23.22 -15.33
CA PRO A 42 -26.04 -22.06 -16.14
C PRO A 42 -26.26 -22.47 -17.60
N LYS A 43 -27.11 -21.74 -18.32
CA LYS A 43 -27.26 -21.88 -19.77
C LYS A 43 -26.01 -21.39 -20.51
N ASP A 44 -25.57 -20.19 -20.16
CA ASP A 44 -24.39 -19.52 -20.71
C ASP A 44 -23.83 -18.60 -19.62
N LEU A 45 -22.64 -18.90 -19.11
CA LEU A 45 -22.03 -18.20 -17.97
C LEU A 45 -20.86 -17.36 -18.48
N GLY A 46 -21.03 -16.04 -18.51
CA GLY A 46 -19.99 -15.11 -18.96
C GLY A 46 -19.15 -14.49 -17.85
N LEU A 47 -19.69 -14.35 -16.64
CA LEU A 47 -19.01 -13.68 -15.53
C LEU A 47 -19.33 -14.33 -14.19
N VAL A 48 -18.30 -14.48 -13.35
CA VAL A 48 -18.43 -14.86 -11.94
C VAL A 48 -17.86 -13.75 -11.06
N ILE A 49 -18.67 -13.23 -10.14
CA ILE A 49 -18.23 -12.27 -9.14
C ILE A 49 -18.11 -13.00 -7.80
N VAL A 50 -16.93 -12.96 -7.20
CA VAL A 50 -16.63 -13.57 -5.89
C VAL A 50 -16.31 -12.46 -4.91
N ASP A 51 -17.11 -12.35 -3.85
CA ASP A 51 -16.84 -11.44 -2.74
C ASP A 51 -16.18 -12.19 -1.58
N GLU A 52 -15.11 -11.62 -1.01
CA GLU A 52 -14.32 -12.15 0.11
C GLU A 52 -13.87 -13.62 -0.09
N GLU A 53 -13.16 -13.90 -1.19
CA GLU A 53 -12.66 -15.23 -1.60
C GLU A 53 -11.92 -16.00 -0.46
N GLN A 54 -11.29 -15.30 0.48
CA GLN A 54 -10.59 -15.91 1.62
C GLN A 54 -11.50 -16.75 2.52
N ARG A 55 -12.80 -16.44 2.59
CA ARG A 55 -13.77 -17.21 3.40
C ARG A 55 -14.17 -18.55 2.78
N PHE A 56 -13.82 -18.79 1.51
CA PHE A 56 -14.14 -20.06 0.85
C PHE A 56 -13.14 -21.15 1.22
N GLY A 57 -13.65 -22.36 1.47
CA GLY A 57 -12.85 -23.55 1.72
C GLY A 57 -12.14 -24.07 0.46
N VAL A 58 -11.28 -25.07 0.67
CA VAL A 58 -10.42 -25.62 -0.39
C VAL A 58 -11.24 -26.21 -1.55
N ALA A 59 -12.31 -26.96 -1.25
CA ALA A 59 -13.17 -27.56 -2.26
C ALA A 59 -13.87 -26.51 -3.13
N GLN A 60 -14.37 -25.43 -2.54
CA GLN A 60 -14.98 -24.34 -3.29
C GLN A 60 -13.96 -23.62 -4.19
N LYS A 61 -12.73 -23.43 -3.70
CA LYS A 61 -11.63 -22.82 -4.46
C LYS A 61 -11.22 -23.65 -5.68
N GLU A 62 -11.29 -24.97 -5.59
CA GLU A 62 -11.06 -25.86 -6.74
C GLU A 62 -12.13 -25.72 -7.83
N VAL A 63 -13.40 -25.62 -7.43
CA VAL A 63 -14.50 -25.36 -8.38
C VAL A 63 -14.30 -24.02 -9.08
N LEU A 64 -13.96 -22.96 -8.32
CA LEU A 64 -13.65 -21.65 -8.88
C LEU A 64 -12.44 -21.69 -9.82
N ARG A 65 -11.38 -22.45 -9.50
CA ARG A 65 -10.24 -22.65 -10.40
C ARG A 65 -10.64 -23.26 -11.74
N ARG A 66 -11.54 -24.24 -11.74
CA ARG A 66 -12.06 -24.86 -12.97
C ARG A 66 -12.89 -23.88 -13.79
N LEU A 67 -13.70 -23.04 -13.13
CA LEU A 67 -14.51 -22.02 -13.79
C LEU A 67 -13.65 -20.91 -14.42
N LYS A 68 -12.56 -20.51 -13.75
CA LYS A 68 -11.58 -19.51 -14.25
C LYS A 68 -10.96 -19.87 -15.60
N LEU A 69 -10.97 -21.15 -16.01
CA LEU A 69 -10.45 -21.57 -17.31
C LEU A 69 -11.38 -21.25 -18.48
N ARG A 70 -12.64 -20.91 -18.21
CA ARG A 70 -13.69 -20.78 -19.24
C ARG A 70 -14.49 -19.48 -19.13
N VAL A 71 -14.41 -18.78 -18.01
CA VAL A 71 -15.29 -17.66 -17.64
C VAL A 71 -14.48 -16.58 -16.95
N ASP A 72 -14.83 -15.32 -17.21
CA ASP A 72 -14.22 -14.18 -16.53
C ASP A 72 -14.59 -14.18 -15.03
N VAL A 73 -13.61 -13.94 -14.17
CA VAL A 73 -13.80 -13.94 -12.71
C VAL A 73 -13.32 -12.63 -12.10
N LEU A 74 -14.25 -11.91 -11.49
CA LEU A 74 -13.99 -10.71 -10.71
C LEU A 74 -13.99 -11.07 -9.22
N THR A 75 -12.84 -10.94 -8.55
CA THR A 75 -12.75 -11.11 -7.09
C THR A 75 -12.76 -9.74 -6.41
N LEU A 76 -13.62 -9.55 -5.42
CA LEU A 76 -13.70 -8.37 -4.56
C LEU A 76 -13.26 -8.74 -3.14
N THR A 77 -12.48 -7.88 -2.48
CA THR A 77 -12.10 -8.05 -1.07
C THR A 77 -11.77 -6.72 -0.42
N ALA A 78 -12.07 -6.58 0.87
CA ALA A 78 -11.70 -5.41 1.66
C ALA A 78 -10.21 -5.38 2.04
N THR A 79 -9.53 -6.54 2.03
CA THR A 79 -8.11 -6.68 2.35
C THR A 79 -7.49 -7.71 1.41
N PRO A 80 -6.58 -7.32 0.50
CA PRO A 80 -5.99 -8.26 -0.43
C PRO A 80 -5.21 -9.34 0.35
N ILE A 81 -5.44 -10.60 -0.01
CA ILE A 81 -4.75 -11.75 0.59
C ILE A 81 -3.24 -11.58 0.33
N PRO A 82 -2.34 -11.75 1.31
CA PRO A 82 -0.91 -11.49 1.14
C PRO A 82 -0.29 -12.17 -0.10
N ARG A 83 -0.66 -13.43 -0.37
CA ARG A 83 -0.24 -14.15 -1.58
C ARG A 83 -0.84 -13.61 -2.88
N THR A 84 -2.08 -13.10 -2.84
CA THR A 84 -2.74 -12.49 -4.02
C THR A 84 -2.15 -11.11 -4.31
N LEU A 85 -1.83 -10.35 -3.27
CA LEU A 85 -1.09 -9.10 -3.36
C LEU A 85 0.29 -9.34 -3.99
N GLN A 86 1.04 -10.34 -3.50
CA GLN A 86 2.32 -10.76 -4.05
C GLN A 86 2.25 -11.12 -5.54
N MET A 87 1.23 -11.87 -5.97
CA MET A 87 1.03 -12.23 -7.38
C MET A 87 0.66 -11.05 -8.27
N SER A 88 0.05 -10.01 -7.70
CA SER A 88 -0.26 -8.80 -8.45
C SER A 88 0.95 -7.90 -8.62
N LEU A 89 1.74 -7.74 -7.55
CA LEU A 89 3.02 -7.04 -7.62
C LEU A 89 3.97 -7.69 -8.65
N SER A 90 3.92 -9.02 -8.79
CA SER A 90 4.68 -9.74 -9.80
C SER A 90 4.08 -9.68 -11.23
N GLY A 91 3.02 -8.89 -11.45
CA GLY A 91 2.36 -8.75 -12.76
C GLY A 91 1.63 -10.00 -13.27
N VAL A 92 1.42 -11.00 -12.40
CA VAL A 92 0.72 -12.25 -12.76
C VAL A 92 -0.81 -12.07 -12.64
N ARG A 93 -1.27 -11.04 -11.92
CA ARG A 93 -2.69 -10.76 -11.70
C ARG A 93 -2.98 -9.26 -11.69
N ASP A 94 -3.92 -8.83 -12.51
CA ASP A 94 -4.39 -7.44 -12.51
C ASP A 94 -5.19 -7.15 -11.23
N ILE A 95 -4.84 -6.06 -10.54
CA ILE A 95 -5.58 -5.52 -9.39
C ILE A 95 -5.97 -4.09 -9.72
N SER A 96 -7.25 -3.77 -9.48
CA SER A 96 -7.71 -2.39 -9.40
C SER A 96 -7.96 -2.06 -7.93
N VAL A 97 -7.30 -1.03 -7.43
CA VAL A 97 -7.50 -0.53 -6.06
C VAL A 97 -8.48 0.64 -6.11
N ILE A 98 -9.48 0.64 -5.22
CA ILE A 98 -10.41 1.76 -5.03
C ILE A 98 -10.07 2.42 -3.71
N GLU A 99 -9.35 3.54 -3.77
CA GLU A 99 -8.87 4.26 -2.58
C GLU A 99 -9.84 5.35 -2.12
N THR A 100 -10.50 6.03 -3.06
CA THR A 100 -11.35 7.20 -2.75
C THR A 100 -12.62 6.79 -2.01
N PRO A 101 -12.80 7.22 -0.74
CA PRO A 101 -14.04 6.96 -0.01
C PRO A 101 -15.21 7.80 -0.55
N PRO A 102 -16.46 7.39 -0.30
CA PRO A 102 -17.63 8.24 -0.56
C PRO A 102 -17.56 9.57 0.20
N ARG A 103 -18.12 10.65 -0.38
CA ARG A 103 -18.01 12.04 0.13
C ARG A 103 -18.46 12.24 1.57
N ASP A 104 -19.46 11.49 2.04
CA ASP A 104 -20.05 11.66 3.37
C ASP A 104 -19.42 10.74 4.44
N ARG A 105 -18.30 10.07 4.12
CA ARG A 105 -17.64 9.14 5.05
C ARG A 105 -16.51 9.81 5.80
N HIS A 106 -16.66 9.95 7.12
CA HIS A 106 -15.61 10.47 7.99
C HIS A 106 -14.63 9.38 8.44
N PRO A 107 -13.34 9.71 8.64
CA PRO A 107 -12.37 8.83 9.27
C PRO A 107 -12.84 8.36 10.66
N ILE A 108 -12.49 7.11 11.01
CA ILE A 108 -12.84 6.53 12.30
C ILE A 108 -11.78 6.95 13.31
N GLN A 109 -12.19 7.66 14.37
CA GLN A 109 -11.29 8.04 15.45
C GLN A 109 -10.94 6.80 16.26
N THR A 110 -9.67 6.38 16.18
CA THR A 110 -9.19 5.18 16.86
C THR A 110 -8.40 5.56 18.11
N TYR A 111 -8.79 5.02 19.25
CA TYR A 111 -8.06 5.11 20.51
C TYR A 111 -7.48 3.74 20.86
N VAL A 112 -6.19 3.70 21.16
CA VAL A 112 -5.49 2.51 21.64
C VAL A 112 -4.99 2.80 23.05
N GLY A 113 -5.23 1.90 23.99
CA GLY A 113 -4.71 2.04 25.35
C GLY A 113 -5.12 0.92 26.29
N LEU A 114 -4.80 1.11 27.57
CA LEU A 114 -5.15 0.18 28.63
C LEU A 114 -6.67 0.09 28.83
N TYR A 115 -7.15 -1.11 29.15
CA TYR A 115 -8.56 -1.31 29.47
C TYR A 115 -8.99 -0.44 30.67
N ASP A 116 -9.85 0.55 30.39
CA ASP A 116 -10.49 1.41 31.40
C ASP A 116 -12.01 1.23 31.33
N GLU A 117 -12.60 0.63 32.36
CA GLU A 117 -14.05 0.43 32.48
C GLU A 117 -14.81 1.78 32.46
N GLY A 118 -14.24 2.84 33.02
CA GLY A 118 -14.84 4.16 32.98
C GLY A 118 -14.91 4.72 31.56
N MET A 119 -13.90 4.46 30.74
CA MET A 119 -13.88 4.86 29.33
C MET A 119 -14.90 4.07 28.51
N VAL A 120 -15.04 2.76 28.76
CA VAL A 120 -16.07 1.91 28.15
C VAL A 120 -17.47 2.47 28.42
N ILE A 121 -17.78 2.79 29.68
CA ILE A 121 -19.10 3.33 30.07
C ILE A 121 -19.36 4.66 29.38
N ARG A 122 -18.39 5.59 29.38
CA ARG A 122 -18.52 6.89 28.72
C ARG A 122 -18.73 6.74 27.20
N ALA A 123 -18.02 5.83 26.56
CA ALA A 123 -18.14 5.56 25.13
C ALA A 123 -19.54 5.01 24.79
N ILE A 124 -20.04 4.04 25.57
CA ILE A 124 -21.37 3.47 25.38
C ILE A 124 -22.44 4.54 25.61
N GLN A 125 -22.37 5.28 26.71
CA GLN A 125 -23.37 6.30 27.04
C GLN A 125 -23.45 7.38 25.95
N ARG A 126 -22.30 7.86 25.49
CA ARG A 126 -22.23 8.86 24.40
C ARG A 126 -22.91 8.38 23.12
N GLU A 127 -22.77 7.09 22.78
CA GLU A 127 -23.41 6.51 21.61
C GLU A 127 -24.93 6.43 21.76
N ILE A 128 -25.40 6.02 22.93
CA ILE A 128 -26.82 5.87 23.24
C ILE A 128 -27.51 7.23 23.28
N ASP A 129 -26.86 8.25 23.87
CA ASP A 129 -27.38 9.63 23.93
C ASP A 129 -27.62 10.22 22.53
N ARG A 130 -26.86 9.78 21.52
CA ARG A 130 -27.05 10.16 20.11
C ARG A 130 -28.00 9.23 19.33
N GLY A 131 -28.61 8.25 19.99
CA GLY A 131 -29.50 7.25 19.38
C GLY A 131 -28.77 6.31 18.43
N GLY A 132 -27.48 6.06 18.66
CA GLY A 132 -26.69 5.10 17.91
C GLY A 132 -26.55 3.78 18.65
N GLN A 133 -25.77 2.87 18.08
CA GLN A 133 -25.56 1.52 18.60
C GLN A 133 -24.07 1.18 18.73
N VAL A 134 -23.74 0.28 19.64
CA VAL A 134 -22.36 -0.06 19.99
C VAL A 134 -22.08 -1.54 19.73
N TYR A 135 -20.93 -1.83 19.14
CA TYR A 135 -20.32 -3.16 19.18
C TYR A 135 -19.35 -3.26 20.34
N TYR A 136 -19.54 -4.25 21.21
CA TYR A 136 -18.57 -4.62 22.23
C TYR A 136 -17.98 -5.99 21.88
N LEU A 137 -16.73 -6.03 21.46
CA LEU A 137 -16.05 -7.23 21.01
C LEU A 137 -15.33 -7.92 22.16
N HIS A 138 -15.82 -9.11 22.50
CA HIS A 138 -15.21 -10.06 23.43
C HIS A 138 -14.93 -11.38 22.70
N ASN A 139 -13.67 -11.64 22.35
CA ASN A 139 -13.31 -12.75 21.45
C ASN A 139 -13.15 -14.11 22.17
N ARG A 140 -14.08 -14.45 23.07
CA ARG A 140 -14.08 -15.73 23.79
C ARG A 140 -15.50 -16.16 24.17
N VAL A 141 -16.00 -17.22 23.53
CA VAL A 141 -17.40 -17.66 23.69
C VAL A 141 -17.66 -18.15 25.12
N GLU A 142 -16.69 -18.78 25.77
CA GLU A 142 -16.87 -19.34 27.11
C GLU A 142 -17.11 -18.26 28.20
N THR A 143 -16.69 -17.02 27.94
CA THR A 143 -16.73 -15.91 28.91
C THR A 143 -17.58 -14.73 28.44
N ILE A 144 -18.17 -14.80 27.24
CA ILE A 144 -18.94 -13.69 26.66
C ILE A 144 -20.18 -13.34 27.47
N ASP A 145 -20.89 -14.34 28.01
CA ASP A 145 -22.08 -14.10 28.84
C ASP A 145 -21.72 -13.39 30.15
N ARG A 146 -20.60 -13.77 30.77
CA ARG A 146 -20.08 -13.09 31.96
C ARG A 146 -19.71 -11.64 31.67
N ALA A 147 -19.09 -11.38 30.51
CA ALA A 147 -18.77 -10.02 30.09
C ALA A 147 -20.04 -9.18 29.88
N ALA A 148 -21.07 -9.77 29.25
CA ALA A 148 -22.37 -9.11 29.06
C ALA A 148 -23.08 -8.84 30.40
N GLU A 149 -23.08 -9.79 31.34
CA GLU A 149 -23.64 -9.60 32.68
C GLU A 149 -22.91 -8.51 33.47
N ARG A 150 -21.57 -8.46 33.39
CA ARG A 150 -20.77 -7.37 33.97
C ARG A 150 -21.23 -6.02 33.43
N LEU A 151 -21.33 -5.88 32.11
CA LEU A 151 -21.77 -4.62 31.48
C LEU A 151 -23.21 -4.24 31.85
N ARG A 152 -24.12 -5.22 31.92
CA ARG A 152 -25.51 -5.00 32.41
C ARG A 152 -25.54 -4.51 33.85
N GLY A 153 -24.67 -5.05 34.72
CA GLY A 153 -24.54 -4.60 36.11
C GLY A 153 -24.04 -3.16 36.22
N LEU A 154 -23.12 -2.76 35.34
CA LEU A 154 -22.60 -1.39 35.28
C LEU A 154 -23.60 -0.39 34.67
N MET A 155 -24.43 -0.84 33.71
CA MET A 155 -25.36 0.00 32.96
C MET A 155 -26.76 -0.63 32.86
N PRO A 156 -27.56 -0.67 33.94
CA PRO A 156 -28.83 -1.38 33.97
C PRO A 156 -29.92 -0.80 33.05
N HIS A 157 -29.75 0.44 32.58
CA HIS A 157 -30.69 1.12 31.68
C HIS A 157 -30.46 0.83 30.20
N VAL A 158 -29.40 0.10 29.85
CA VAL A 158 -28.98 -0.16 28.47
C VAL A 158 -29.40 -1.56 28.03
N ARG A 159 -29.88 -1.70 26.78
CA ARG A 159 -30.33 -2.99 26.25
C ARG A 159 -29.15 -3.74 25.62
N PHE A 160 -28.67 -4.77 26.33
CA PHE A 160 -27.56 -5.62 25.88
C PHE A 160 -28.04 -6.97 25.33
N ALA A 161 -27.52 -7.37 24.17
CA ALA A 161 -27.64 -8.72 23.64
C ALA A 161 -26.28 -9.35 23.35
N VAL A 162 -26.24 -10.68 23.32
CA VAL A 162 -25.04 -11.46 23.00
C VAL A 162 -25.21 -12.13 21.63
N ALA A 163 -24.18 -12.07 20.81
CA ALA A 163 -24.14 -12.75 19.51
C ALA A 163 -22.77 -13.42 19.28
N HIS A 164 -22.73 -14.72 19.04
CA HIS A 164 -21.49 -15.43 18.71
C HIS A 164 -21.71 -16.58 17.72
N GLY A 165 -20.65 -17.02 17.06
CA GLY A 165 -20.72 -17.99 15.95
C GLY A 165 -21.16 -19.41 16.34
N GLN A 166 -21.08 -19.77 17.63
CA GLN A 166 -21.59 -21.05 18.14
C GLN A 166 -23.10 -21.06 18.42
N MET A 167 -23.79 -19.92 18.32
CA MET A 167 -25.25 -19.87 18.51
C MET A 167 -25.95 -20.63 17.38
N PRO A 168 -27.12 -21.24 17.65
CA PRO A 168 -27.98 -21.73 16.59
C PRO A 168 -28.26 -20.62 15.58
N GLU A 169 -28.19 -20.93 14.28
CA GLU A 169 -28.28 -19.91 13.22
C GLU A 169 -29.57 -19.07 13.32
N GLN A 170 -30.69 -19.68 13.73
CA GLN A 170 -31.97 -19.00 13.90
C GLN A 170 -31.95 -17.97 15.05
N ASP A 171 -31.27 -18.30 16.15
CA ASP A 171 -31.16 -17.40 17.30
C ASP A 171 -30.24 -16.22 16.98
N LEU A 172 -29.10 -16.51 16.36
CA LEU A 172 -28.17 -15.48 15.89
C LEU A 172 -28.87 -14.51 14.93
N GLU A 173 -29.62 -15.05 13.96
CA GLU A 173 -30.38 -14.24 13.02
C GLU A 173 -31.39 -13.33 13.71
N ARG A 174 -32.14 -13.86 14.67
CA ARG A 174 -33.12 -13.07 15.44
C ARG A 174 -32.44 -11.92 16.19
N VAL A 175 -31.35 -12.21 16.91
CA VAL A 175 -30.60 -11.17 17.65
C VAL A 175 -30.07 -10.09 16.70
N MET A 176 -29.55 -10.50 15.53
CA MET A 176 -29.07 -9.53 14.54
C MET A 176 -30.18 -8.68 13.94
N LEU A 177 -31.38 -9.23 13.72
CA LEU A 177 -32.54 -8.47 13.25
C LEU A 177 -33.04 -7.48 14.30
N ASP A 178 -33.07 -7.90 15.57
CA ASP A 178 -33.45 -7.04 16.68
C ASP A 178 -32.43 -5.89 16.85
N PHE A 179 -31.14 -6.19 16.67
CA PHE A 179 -30.09 -5.16 16.65
C PHE A 179 -30.26 -4.23 15.44
N LEU A 180 -30.52 -4.74 14.24
CA LEU A 180 -30.74 -3.88 13.06
C LEU A 180 -31.94 -2.92 13.22
N ARG A 181 -32.99 -3.36 13.93
CA ARG A 181 -34.19 -2.54 14.20
C ARG A 181 -33.98 -1.46 15.27
N GLY A 182 -32.88 -1.53 16.03
CA GLY A 182 -32.64 -0.65 17.17
C GLY A 182 -33.35 -1.11 18.45
N ASP A 183 -33.74 -2.39 18.54
CA ASP A 183 -34.31 -2.97 19.76
C ASP A 183 -33.23 -3.28 20.81
N ILE A 184 -31.96 -3.28 20.40
CA ILE A 184 -30.77 -3.53 21.20
C ILE A 184 -29.79 -2.35 21.01
N ASP A 185 -29.25 -1.82 22.11
CA ASP A 185 -28.33 -0.68 22.07
C ASP A 185 -26.88 -1.15 21.92
N VAL A 186 -26.52 -2.21 22.64
CA VAL A 186 -25.16 -2.75 22.66
C VAL A 186 -25.17 -4.24 22.33
N LEU A 187 -24.44 -4.60 21.27
CA LEU A 187 -24.22 -5.98 20.89
C LEU A 187 -22.85 -6.46 21.41
N VAL A 188 -22.87 -7.37 22.38
CA VAL A 188 -21.69 -8.07 22.87
C VAL A 188 -21.43 -9.25 21.94
N THR A 189 -20.32 -9.21 21.21
CA THR A 189 -20.08 -10.11 20.08
C THR A 189 -18.66 -10.62 20.00
N THR A 190 -18.46 -11.73 19.28
CA THR A 190 -17.12 -12.15 18.83
C THR A 190 -16.79 -11.52 17.47
N THR A 191 -15.74 -12.00 16.80
CA THR A 191 -15.32 -11.61 15.44
C THR A 191 -16.34 -11.91 14.34
N ILE A 192 -17.52 -12.46 14.65
CA ILE A 192 -18.58 -12.70 13.65
C ILE A 192 -19.00 -11.44 12.87
N ILE A 193 -18.86 -10.25 13.47
CA ILE A 193 -19.16 -8.97 12.81
C ILE A 193 -18.25 -8.68 11.61
N GLU A 194 -17.10 -9.36 11.51
CA GLU A 194 -16.22 -9.32 10.35
C GLU A 194 -16.94 -9.74 9.06
N SER A 195 -17.93 -10.65 9.17
CA SER A 195 -18.52 -11.43 8.07
C SER A 195 -19.68 -10.79 7.28
N GLY A 196 -19.88 -9.48 7.40
CA GLY A 196 -20.65 -8.74 6.38
C GLY A 196 -22.03 -8.24 6.80
N LEU A 197 -22.27 -8.01 8.10
CA LEU A 197 -23.46 -7.28 8.55
C LEU A 197 -23.13 -5.79 8.60
N ASP A 198 -23.70 -5.05 7.65
CA ASP A 198 -23.66 -3.60 7.63
C ASP A 198 -24.80 -3.05 8.48
N ILE A 199 -24.44 -2.38 9.58
CA ILE A 199 -25.41 -1.73 10.47
C ILE A 199 -25.07 -0.24 10.49
N PRO A 200 -25.80 0.59 9.71
CA PRO A 200 -25.47 2.00 9.53
C PRO A 200 -25.46 2.81 10.84
N ASN A 201 -26.26 2.39 11.81
CA ASN A 201 -26.40 3.04 13.12
C ASN A 201 -25.32 2.64 14.12
N ALA A 202 -24.51 1.62 13.82
CA ALA A 202 -23.39 1.21 14.66
C ALA A 202 -22.17 2.10 14.39
N ASN A 203 -21.93 3.07 15.27
CA ASN A 203 -20.87 4.06 15.10
C ASN A 203 -19.80 4.01 16.20
N THR A 204 -19.93 3.12 17.19
CA THR A 204 -18.89 2.90 18.19
C THR A 204 -18.52 1.42 18.25
N LEU A 205 -17.23 1.12 18.17
CA LEU A 205 -16.63 -0.19 18.35
C LEU A 205 -15.75 -0.16 19.59
N ILE A 206 -15.95 -1.12 20.49
CA ILE A 206 -15.12 -1.33 21.67
C ILE A 206 -14.54 -2.73 21.56
N VAL A 207 -13.22 -2.87 21.62
CA VAL A 207 -12.53 -4.16 21.59
C VAL A 207 -11.81 -4.33 22.92
N GLU A 208 -12.21 -5.32 23.72
CA GLU A 208 -11.64 -5.52 25.07
C GLU A 208 -10.19 -6.02 25.04
N ARG A 209 -9.86 -6.87 24.06
CA ARG A 209 -8.56 -7.53 23.90
C ARG A 209 -8.07 -7.43 22.46
N ALA A 210 -7.67 -6.23 22.04
CA ALA A 210 -7.17 -5.98 20.69
C ALA A 210 -5.81 -6.66 20.42
N ASP A 211 -5.05 -6.94 21.49
CA ASP A 211 -3.79 -7.69 21.48
C ASP A 211 -3.94 -9.14 20.98
N LEU A 212 -5.15 -9.72 21.06
CA LEU A 212 -5.41 -11.09 20.61
C LEU A 212 -5.88 -11.18 19.15
N LEU A 213 -6.08 -10.05 18.46
CA LEU A 213 -6.63 -10.00 17.11
C LEU A 213 -5.55 -9.61 16.09
N GLY A 214 -5.55 -10.28 14.93
CA GLY A 214 -4.63 -9.94 13.83
C GLY A 214 -4.94 -8.58 13.19
N LEU A 215 -3.97 -8.00 12.48
CA LEU A 215 -4.08 -6.63 11.95
C LEU A 215 -5.22 -6.53 10.93
N ALA A 216 -5.28 -7.50 10.02
CA ALA A 216 -6.35 -7.61 9.04
C ALA A 216 -7.74 -7.73 9.71
N GLN A 217 -7.85 -8.49 10.80
CA GLN A 217 -9.12 -8.65 11.52
C GLN A 217 -9.54 -7.34 12.17
N LEU A 218 -8.63 -6.67 12.89
CA LEU A 218 -8.88 -5.36 13.50
C LEU A 218 -9.31 -4.32 12.47
N TYR A 219 -8.65 -4.29 11.31
CA TYR A 219 -9.03 -3.39 10.22
C TYR A 219 -10.42 -3.72 9.65
N GLN A 220 -10.73 -5.00 9.45
CA GLN A 220 -12.04 -5.43 8.93
C GLN A 220 -13.16 -5.08 9.90
N ILE A 221 -13.04 -5.37 11.21
CA ILE A 221 -14.05 -5.01 12.20
C ILE A 221 -14.18 -3.49 12.36
N ARG A 222 -13.07 -2.74 12.29
CA ARG A 222 -13.09 -1.28 12.29
C ARG A 222 -13.87 -0.76 11.08
N GLY A 223 -13.70 -1.36 9.90
CA GLY A 223 -14.45 -1.01 8.68
C GLY A 223 -15.96 -1.30 8.73
N ARG A 224 -16.46 -1.96 9.80
CA ARG A 224 -17.90 -2.22 10.01
C ARG A 224 -18.62 -1.12 10.77
N ILE A 225 -17.91 -0.12 11.28
CA ILE A 225 -18.49 1.10 11.88
C ILE A 225 -18.25 2.33 10.99
N GLY A 226 -18.96 3.42 11.26
CA GLY A 226 -18.73 4.70 10.57
C GLY A 226 -19.14 4.68 9.10
N ARG A 227 -20.31 4.09 8.83
CA ARG A 227 -20.96 4.09 7.50
C ARG A 227 -22.01 5.18 7.37
N SER A 228 -22.31 5.89 8.44
CA SER A 228 -23.15 7.09 8.45
C SER A 228 -22.32 8.37 8.28
N ALA A 229 -22.98 9.51 8.07
CA ALA A 229 -22.34 10.83 8.08
C ALA A 229 -21.85 11.26 9.48
N ARG A 230 -21.97 10.41 10.50
CA ARG A 230 -21.50 10.70 11.86
C ARG A 230 -20.09 10.16 12.06
N VAL A 231 -19.29 10.90 12.81
CA VAL A 231 -17.97 10.44 13.25
C VAL A 231 -18.13 9.21 14.14
N ALA A 232 -17.43 8.14 13.74
CA ALA A 232 -17.38 6.88 14.46
C ALA A 232 -16.09 6.76 15.28
N HIS A 233 -16.17 6.01 16.37
CA HIS A 233 -15.07 5.82 17.32
C HIS A 233 -14.75 4.34 17.48
N ALA A 234 -13.47 4.00 17.46
CA ALA A 234 -12.97 2.66 17.77
C ALA A 234 -12.09 2.74 19.02
N PHE A 235 -12.48 2.04 20.09
CA PHE A 235 -11.70 1.91 21.31
C PHE A 235 -11.08 0.52 21.34
N LEU A 236 -9.75 0.47 21.26
CA LEU A 236 -8.98 -0.76 21.18
C LEU A 236 -8.18 -0.92 22.46
N PHE A 237 -8.71 -1.75 23.36
CA PHE A 237 -8.10 -1.96 24.66
C PHE A 237 -7.13 -3.14 24.63
N HIS A 238 -6.11 -3.05 25.47
CA HIS A 238 -5.15 -4.11 25.72
C HIS A 238 -4.81 -4.18 27.23
N PRO A 239 -4.31 -5.32 27.73
CA PRO A 239 -3.74 -5.41 29.08
C PRO A 239 -2.44 -4.59 29.16
N ASP A 240 -1.84 -4.50 30.35
CA ASP A 240 -0.58 -3.77 30.57
C ASP A 240 0.48 -4.03 29.49
N GLU A 241 1.20 -2.98 29.06
CA GLU A 241 2.23 -3.02 28.03
C GLU A 241 3.32 -4.06 28.34
N ALA A 242 3.60 -4.30 29.62
CA ALA A 242 4.55 -5.32 30.06
C ALA A 242 4.17 -6.76 29.65
N VAL A 243 2.91 -6.99 29.25
CA VAL A 243 2.38 -8.30 28.83
C VAL A 243 2.29 -8.40 27.31
N LEU A 244 2.51 -7.31 26.57
CA LEU A 244 2.41 -7.30 25.12
C LEU A 244 3.68 -7.81 24.44
N THR A 245 3.49 -8.56 23.35
CA THR A 245 4.59 -8.87 22.42
C THR A 245 4.95 -7.64 21.59
N GLU A 246 6.20 -7.54 21.16
CA GLU A 246 6.65 -6.47 20.25
C GLU A 246 5.78 -6.42 18.97
N GLU A 247 5.36 -7.59 18.47
CA GLU A 247 4.45 -7.71 17.33
C GLU A 247 3.08 -7.07 17.61
N ALA A 248 2.51 -7.27 18.80
CA ALA A 248 1.24 -6.70 19.18
C ALA A 248 1.32 -5.17 19.30
N VAL A 249 2.42 -4.65 19.86
CA VAL A 249 2.66 -3.19 19.96
C VAL A 249 2.78 -2.57 18.57
N ALA A 250 3.61 -3.13 17.70
CA ALA A 250 3.80 -2.65 16.32
C ALA A 250 2.48 -2.65 15.55
N ARG A 251 1.67 -3.71 15.70
CA ARG A 251 0.35 -3.84 15.07
C ARG A 251 -0.65 -2.79 15.56
N LEU A 252 -0.74 -2.57 16.87
CA LEU A 252 -1.68 -1.61 17.45
C LEU A 252 -1.29 -0.17 17.10
N SER A 253 0.01 0.15 17.12
CA SER A 253 0.53 1.46 16.67
C SER A 253 0.19 1.70 15.20
N THR A 254 0.48 0.72 14.33
CA THR A 254 0.16 0.81 12.89
C THR A 254 -1.31 1.15 12.68
N LEU A 255 -2.22 0.52 13.41
CA LEU A 255 -3.65 0.75 13.22
C LEU A 255 -4.11 2.13 13.76
N ALA A 256 -3.42 2.68 14.76
CA ALA A 256 -3.62 4.05 15.23
C ALA A 256 -3.07 5.11 14.25
N ASP A 257 -1.95 4.82 13.59
CA ASP A 257 -1.31 5.75 12.64
C ASP A 257 -2.10 5.82 11.31
N TYR A 258 -2.67 4.69 10.85
CA TYR A 258 -3.46 4.63 9.61
C TYR A 258 -4.96 4.82 9.87
N THR A 259 -5.35 6.07 10.13
CA THR A 259 -6.76 6.48 10.34
C THR A 259 -7.52 6.79 9.04
N GLU A 260 -6.82 7.00 7.92
CA GLU A 260 -7.43 7.37 6.64
C GLU A 260 -8.20 6.20 6.00
N LEU A 261 -9.36 6.52 5.43
CA LEU A 261 -10.17 5.61 4.62
C LEU A 261 -9.42 5.31 3.30
N GLY A 262 -9.26 4.03 2.96
CA GLY A 262 -8.44 3.60 1.82
C GLY A 262 -7.09 2.99 2.21
N SER A 263 -6.72 3.04 3.49
CA SER A 263 -5.48 2.44 4.04
C SER A 263 -5.41 0.90 3.98
N GLY A 264 -6.45 0.21 3.50
CA GLY A 264 -6.52 -1.26 3.47
C GLY A 264 -5.39 -1.92 2.69
N PHE A 265 -4.92 -1.28 1.62
CA PHE A 265 -3.76 -1.75 0.86
C PHE A 265 -2.45 -1.63 1.66
N LYS A 266 -2.19 -0.46 2.26
CA LYS A 266 -1.01 -0.21 3.12
C LYS A 266 -0.99 -1.12 4.35
N ILE A 267 -2.16 -1.39 4.92
CA ILE A 267 -2.33 -2.27 6.07
C ILE A 267 -2.07 -3.73 5.69
N ALA A 268 -2.50 -4.17 4.50
CA ALA A 268 -2.19 -5.52 4.01
C ALA A 268 -0.69 -5.70 3.73
N LEU A 269 0.00 -4.67 3.22
CA LEU A 269 1.46 -4.67 3.07
C LEU A 269 2.17 -4.80 4.43
N ARG A 270 1.79 -4.00 5.43
CA ARG A 270 2.37 -4.15 6.79
C ARG A 270 2.01 -5.48 7.45
N ASP A 271 0.79 -6.00 7.29
CA ASP A 271 0.42 -7.34 7.81
C ASP A 271 1.30 -8.44 7.17
N LEU A 272 1.61 -8.33 5.88
CA LEU A 272 2.52 -9.25 5.20
C LEU A 272 3.95 -9.14 5.73
N GLU A 273 4.47 -7.93 5.96
CA GLU A 273 5.82 -7.75 6.49
C GLU A 273 5.95 -8.21 7.95
N ILE A 274 4.97 -7.86 8.80
CA ILE A 274 4.92 -8.28 10.20
C ILE A 274 4.91 -9.82 10.29
N ARG A 275 4.15 -10.50 9.43
CA ARG A 275 4.10 -11.97 9.38
C ARG A 275 5.28 -12.63 8.65
N GLY A 276 5.83 -11.97 7.63
CA GLY A 276 6.81 -12.53 6.69
C GLY A 276 8.28 -12.31 7.06
N ALA A 277 8.57 -11.45 8.05
CA ALA A 277 9.93 -11.22 8.51
C ALA A 277 10.51 -12.37 9.35
N GLY A 278 9.66 -13.21 9.97
CA GLY A 278 10.11 -14.24 10.94
C GLY A 278 10.59 -15.57 10.34
N GLU A 279 10.09 -15.96 9.17
CA GLU A 279 10.30 -17.34 8.66
C GLU A 279 11.35 -17.45 7.55
N LEU A 280 11.81 -16.32 6.99
CA LEU A 280 12.72 -16.32 5.84
C LEU A 280 14.20 -16.05 6.18
N LEU A 281 14.54 -15.46 7.34
CA LEU A 281 15.90 -14.99 7.63
C LEU A 281 16.52 -15.38 8.99
N GLY A 282 15.85 -16.24 9.78
CA GLY A 282 16.40 -16.72 11.05
C GLY A 282 16.39 -15.67 12.18
N GLU A 283 16.42 -16.15 13.42
CA GLU A 283 15.92 -15.44 14.62
C GLU A 283 16.69 -14.22 15.14
N GLU A 284 17.73 -13.67 14.49
CA GLU A 284 18.65 -12.77 15.23
C GLU A 284 18.73 -11.27 14.90
N GLN A 285 18.08 -10.69 13.88
CA GLN A 285 18.21 -9.22 13.66
C GLN A 285 16.95 -8.52 13.09
N SER A 286 16.07 -8.05 13.98
CA SER A 286 14.66 -7.73 13.67
C SER A 286 14.29 -6.28 13.34
N GLY A 287 15.19 -5.29 13.40
CA GLY A 287 14.75 -3.88 13.34
C GLY A 287 14.71 -3.21 11.96
N HIS A 288 15.81 -3.31 11.19
CA HIS A 288 15.99 -2.59 9.92
C HIS A 288 16.16 -3.52 8.70
N ILE A 289 16.52 -4.78 8.93
CA ILE A 289 16.83 -5.76 7.88
C ILE A 289 15.55 -6.30 7.22
N ALA A 290 14.43 -6.32 7.94
CA ALA A 290 13.13 -6.76 7.41
C ALA A 290 12.61 -5.89 6.27
N ALA A 291 12.80 -4.56 6.33
CA ALA A 291 12.39 -3.64 5.28
C ALA A 291 13.28 -3.76 4.02
N VAL A 292 14.59 -3.89 4.22
CA VAL A 292 15.56 -4.04 3.12
C VAL A 292 15.42 -5.40 2.42
N GLY A 293 15.14 -6.46 3.19
CA GLY A 293 14.98 -7.82 2.65
C GLY A 293 13.76 -7.97 1.75
N PHE A 294 12.64 -7.30 2.07
CA PHE A 294 11.43 -7.37 1.26
C PHE A 294 11.56 -6.59 -0.06
N GLU A 295 12.16 -5.40 -0.05
CA GLU A 295 12.44 -4.63 -1.28
C GLU A 295 13.38 -5.40 -2.21
N MET A 296 14.42 -6.02 -1.67
CA MET A 296 15.33 -6.87 -2.45
C MET A 296 14.61 -8.12 -2.99
N TYR A 297 13.73 -8.73 -2.21
CA TYR A 297 12.89 -9.84 -2.66
C TYR A 297 11.95 -9.45 -3.80
N LEU A 298 11.28 -8.29 -3.71
CA LEU A 298 10.43 -7.76 -4.78
C LEU A 298 11.24 -7.47 -6.04
N ALA A 299 12.41 -6.84 -5.91
CA ALA A 299 13.31 -6.58 -7.03
C ALA A 299 13.76 -7.88 -7.73
N MET A 300 14.15 -8.90 -6.96
CA MET A 300 14.52 -10.22 -7.51
C MET A 300 13.33 -10.91 -8.19
N LEU A 301 12.11 -10.71 -7.68
CA LEU A 301 10.89 -11.28 -8.27
C LEU A 301 10.50 -10.55 -9.56
N GLU A 302 10.62 -9.23 -9.61
CA GLU A 302 10.44 -8.43 -10.83
C GLU A 302 11.47 -8.82 -11.89
N GLU A 303 12.73 -9.01 -11.52
CA GLU A 303 13.79 -9.46 -12.42
C GLU A 303 13.48 -10.87 -12.98
N ALA A 304 13.08 -11.81 -12.11
CA ALA A 304 12.74 -13.16 -12.52
C ALA A 304 11.50 -13.21 -13.43
N THR A 305 10.48 -12.38 -13.16
CA THR A 305 9.27 -12.30 -13.99
C THR A 305 9.53 -11.61 -15.32
N ALA A 306 10.35 -10.55 -15.35
CA ALA A 306 10.80 -9.91 -16.58
C ALA A 306 11.58 -10.89 -17.47
N ALA A 307 12.48 -11.70 -16.88
CA ALA A 307 13.21 -12.75 -17.58
C ALA A 307 12.28 -13.82 -18.17
N LEU A 308 11.26 -14.26 -17.41
CA LEU A 308 10.24 -15.20 -17.91
C LEU A 308 9.36 -14.62 -19.02
N GLN A 309 9.12 -13.31 -19.01
CA GLN A 309 8.41 -12.58 -20.07
C GLN A 309 9.30 -12.29 -21.30
N GLY A 310 10.57 -12.70 -21.28
CA GLY A 310 11.53 -12.46 -22.37
C GLY A 310 11.98 -11.00 -22.50
N LYS A 311 11.76 -10.16 -21.47
CA LYS A 311 12.31 -8.81 -21.43
C LYS A 311 13.80 -8.89 -21.06
N PRO A 312 14.70 -8.19 -21.78
CA PRO A 312 16.11 -8.18 -21.43
C PRO A 312 16.29 -7.56 -20.03
N PRO A 313 17.21 -8.07 -19.20
CA PRO A 313 17.52 -7.46 -17.93
C PRO A 313 17.99 -6.03 -18.19
N ALA A 314 17.31 -5.05 -17.58
CA ALA A 314 17.77 -3.68 -17.58
C ALA A 314 19.03 -3.62 -16.70
N VAL A 315 20.20 -3.75 -17.30
CA VAL A 315 21.44 -3.43 -16.61
C VAL A 315 21.48 -1.92 -16.49
N GLU A 316 20.85 -1.37 -15.46
CA GLU A 316 21.01 0.04 -15.11
C GLU A 316 22.48 0.28 -14.78
N LYS A 317 23.21 0.86 -15.73
CA LYS A 317 24.51 1.42 -15.44
C LYS A 317 24.29 2.62 -14.52
N VAL A 318 24.56 2.44 -13.23
CA VAL A 318 24.55 3.55 -12.27
C VAL A 318 25.76 4.42 -12.55
N ALA A 319 25.52 5.60 -13.11
CA ALA A 319 26.58 6.58 -13.36
C ALA A 319 27.17 7.03 -12.01
N ARG A 320 28.49 6.93 -11.85
CA ARG A 320 29.18 7.40 -10.64
C ARG A 320 29.45 8.90 -10.71
N VAL A 321 29.04 9.64 -9.69
CA VAL A 321 29.32 11.08 -9.56
C VAL A 321 30.21 11.28 -8.34
N ASP A 322 31.43 11.76 -8.54
CA ASP A 322 32.40 12.09 -7.50
C ASP A 322 32.84 13.55 -7.69
N VAL A 323 32.10 14.46 -7.04
CA VAL A 323 32.38 15.89 -7.05
C VAL A 323 32.58 16.30 -5.60
N GLY A 324 33.68 16.97 -5.30
CA GLY A 324 34.02 17.44 -3.95
C GLY A 324 33.14 18.60 -3.45
N ILE A 325 31.81 18.48 -3.57
CA ILE A 325 30.81 19.37 -3.01
C ILE A 325 30.19 18.71 -1.78
N ASP A 326 29.91 19.51 -0.76
CA ASP A 326 29.26 19.02 0.46
C ASP A 326 27.78 18.74 0.17
N ALA A 327 27.39 17.47 0.21
CA ALA A 327 26.05 16.99 -0.14
C ALA A 327 25.55 16.00 0.92
N HIS A 328 24.76 16.51 1.86
CA HIS A 328 24.19 15.72 2.95
C HIS A 328 22.92 16.38 3.49
N ILE A 329 22.12 15.63 4.25
CA ILE A 329 20.94 16.16 4.92
C ILE A 329 21.28 16.45 6.39
N PRO A 330 21.41 17.73 6.78
CA PRO A 330 21.77 18.08 8.15
C PRO A 330 20.60 17.79 9.11
N ALA A 331 20.93 17.38 10.34
CA ALA A 331 19.93 17.11 11.38
C ALA A 331 19.11 18.35 11.78
N SER A 332 19.64 19.55 11.51
CA SER A 332 18.93 20.82 11.71
C SER A 332 17.80 21.07 10.70
N PHE A 333 17.84 20.42 9.54
CA PHE A 333 16.79 20.52 8.52
C PHE A 333 15.77 19.39 8.67
N ILE A 334 16.23 18.15 8.84
CA ILE A 334 15.38 16.99 9.11
C ILE A 334 15.88 16.29 10.38
N ALA A 335 15.13 16.47 11.48
CA ALA A 335 15.45 15.92 12.79
C ALA A 335 15.35 14.38 12.82
N TYR A 336 14.30 13.83 12.20
CA TYR A 336 14.00 12.41 12.20
C TYR A 336 14.92 11.62 11.26
N GLU A 337 15.61 10.62 11.79
CA GLU A 337 16.57 9.81 11.02
C GLU A 337 15.91 9.02 9.89
N ALA A 338 14.75 8.40 10.14
CA ALA A 338 14.00 7.66 9.12
C ALA A 338 13.65 8.55 7.90
N ALA A 339 13.28 9.81 8.14
CA ALA A 339 12.97 10.75 7.07
C ALA A 339 14.24 11.15 6.28
N ARG A 340 15.39 11.31 6.93
CA ARG A 340 16.66 11.56 6.23
C ARG A 340 17.03 10.40 5.31
N VAL A 341 16.90 9.16 5.81
CA VAL A 341 17.19 7.95 5.04
C VAL A 341 16.26 7.85 3.82
N ASP A 342 14.96 8.13 3.99
CA ASP A 342 14.01 8.10 2.87
C ASP A 342 14.35 9.12 1.79
N VAL A 343 14.69 10.36 2.15
CA VAL A 343 15.09 11.39 1.18
C VAL A 343 16.38 10.99 0.45
N HIS A 344 17.40 10.49 1.17
CA HIS A 344 18.62 9.97 0.53
C HIS A 344 18.32 8.84 -0.46
N ARG A 345 17.43 7.92 -0.08
CA ARG A 345 17.00 6.81 -0.93
C ARG A 345 16.26 7.31 -2.17
N ARG A 346 15.33 8.26 -2.03
CA ARG A 346 14.56 8.84 -3.13
C ARG A 346 15.45 9.60 -4.12
N VAL A 347 16.42 10.38 -3.63
CA VAL A 347 17.45 10.97 -4.50
C VAL A 347 18.24 9.86 -5.19
N ALA A 348 18.61 8.79 -4.46
CA ALA A 348 19.39 7.70 -5.01
C ALA A 348 18.62 6.85 -6.05
N SER A 349 17.30 6.73 -5.97
CA SER A 349 16.47 5.92 -6.86
C SER A 349 15.80 6.70 -7.99
N ALA A 350 15.89 8.03 -7.99
CA ALA A 350 15.30 8.85 -9.04
C ALA A 350 15.94 8.54 -10.40
N THR A 351 15.09 8.24 -11.39
CA THR A 351 15.46 7.91 -12.77
C THR A 351 15.19 9.05 -13.75
N THR A 352 14.43 10.07 -13.32
CA THR A 352 14.06 11.23 -14.15
C THR A 352 14.31 12.54 -13.43
N LEU A 353 14.54 13.61 -14.21
CA LEU A 353 14.71 14.97 -13.66
C LEU A 353 13.42 15.50 -13.03
N GLU A 354 12.25 15.09 -13.53
CA GLU A 354 10.94 15.47 -13.00
C GLU A 354 10.74 14.95 -11.58
N GLN A 355 11.08 13.67 -11.31
CA GLN A 355 11.03 13.10 -9.95
C GLN A 355 11.89 13.86 -8.93
N LEU A 356 13.04 14.39 -9.36
CA LEU A 356 13.92 15.20 -8.50
C LEU A 356 13.36 16.61 -8.29
N ALA A 357 12.71 17.18 -9.29
CA ALA A 357 12.01 18.46 -9.17
C ALA A 357 10.81 18.34 -8.21
N ASP A 358 10.01 17.29 -8.32
CA ASP A 358 8.90 17.01 -7.40
C ASP A 358 9.40 16.82 -5.97
N LEU A 359 10.50 16.07 -5.79
CA LEU A 359 11.12 15.89 -4.48
C LEU A 359 11.60 17.23 -3.91
N ARG A 360 12.20 18.09 -4.74
CA ARG A 360 12.66 19.43 -4.35
C ARG A 360 11.48 20.28 -3.88
N GLU A 361 10.37 20.30 -4.61
CA GLU A 361 9.16 21.02 -4.21
C GLU A 361 8.58 20.48 -2.90
N GLU A 362 8.49 19.16 -2.75
CA GLU A 362 8.00 18.52 -1.52
C GLU A 362 8.86 18.88 -0.31
N LEU A 363 10.20 18.86 -0.45
CA LEU A 363 11.10 19.23 0.64
C LEU A 363 10.92 20.70 1.05
N VAL A 364 10.69 21.59 0.09
CA VAL A 364 10.43 23.00 0.36
C VAL A 364 9.09 23.21 1.06
N ASP A 365 8.04 22.53 0.62
CA ASP A 365 6.70 22.61 1.22
C ASP A 365 6.69 22.08 2.67
N ARG A 366 7.37 20.96 2.91
CA ARG A 366 7.36 20.28 4.22
C ARG A 366 8.33 20.86 5.24
N PHE A 367 9.52 21.27 4.80
CA PHE A 367 10.63 21.63 5.70
C PHE A 367 11.16 23.06 5.49
N GLY A 368 10.64 23.79 4.49
CA GLY A 368 11.05 25.15 4.18
C GLY A 368 12.26 25.22 3.25
N PRO A 369 12.94 26.38 3.16
CA PRO A 369 13.99 26.60 2.16
C PRO A 369 15.15 25.61 2.31
N LEU A 370 15.59 25.03 1.18
CA LEU A 370 16.65 24.04 1.15
C LEU A 370 18.00 24.63 1.58
N PRO A 371 18.67 24.05 2.61
CA PRO A 371 20.05 24.36 2.90
C PRO A 371 20.97 23.96 1.74
N GLU A 372 22.10 24.67 1.61
CA GLU A 372 23.10 24.40 0.55
C GLU A 372 23.52 22.92 0.45
N PRO A 373 23.78 22.18 1.56
CA PRO A 373 24.12 20.76 1.46
C PRO A 373 22.99 19.86 0.93
N VAL A 374 21.73 20.22 1.17
CA VAL A 374 20.56 19.46 0.68
C VAL A 374 20.31 19.77 -0.80
N ASP A 375 20.45 21.03 -1.19
CA ASP A 375 20.35 21.45 -2.58
C ASP A 375 21.45 20.80 -3.43
N ASN A 376 22.69 20.71 -2.89
CA ASN A 376 23.78 19.98 -3.53
C ASN A 376 23.48 18.48 -3.68
N LEU A 377 22.78 17.86 -2.72
CA LEU A 377 22.38 16.45 -2.81
C LEU A 377 21.40 16.22 -3.97
N VAL A 378 20.38 17.07 -4.10
CA VAL A 378 19.42 17.00 -5.22
C VAL A 378 20.14 17.25 -6.55
N PHE A 379 21.03 18.25 -6.59
CA PHE A 379 21.86 18.54 -7.75
C PHE A 379 22.72 17.35 -8.20
N LEU A 380 23.38 16.65 -7.28
CA LEU A 380 24.15 15.43 -7.62
C LEU A 380 23.25 14.34 -8.21
N GLY A 381 22.01 14.23 -7.75
CA GLY A 381 20.98 13.39 -8.36
C GLY A 381 20.67 13.79 -9.80
N GLU A 382 20.48 15.09 -10.07
CA GLU A 382 20.18 15.63 -11.40
C GLU A 382 21.35 15.36 -12.38
N VAL A 383 22.59 15.57 -11.91
CA VAL A 383 23.82 15.25 -12.66
C VAL A 383 23.85 13.76 -13.01
N ARG A 384 23.56 12.87 -12.05
CA ARG A 384 23.55 11.43 -12.30
C ARG A 384 22.52 11.02 -13.36
N VAL A 385 21.28 11.50 -13.24
CA VAL A 385 20.20 11.19 -14.21
C VAL A 385 20.57 11.69 -15.60
N THR A 386 21.19 12.88 -15.68
CA THR A 386 21.68 13.43 -16.95
C THR A 386 22.78 12.56 -17.56
N LEU A 387 23.73 12.08 -16.75
CA LEU A 387 24.80 11.17 -17.22
C LEU A 387 24.24 9.83 -17.70
N GLN A 388 23.23 9.28 -17.02
CA GLN A 388 22.55 8.05 -17.45
C GLN A 388 21.85 8.23 -18.80
N THR A 389 21.19 9.37 -19.00
CA THR A 389 20.54 9.71 -20.28
C THR A 389 21.56 9.82 -21.42
N LEU A 390 22.76 10.34 -21.12
CA LEU A 390 23.87 10.45 -22.07
C LEU A 390 24.66 9.13 -22.25
N GLY A 391 24.33 8.08 -21.50
CA GLY A 391 25.06 6.80 -21.52
C GLY A 391 26.46 6.85 -20.92
N ALA A 392 26.80 7.89 -20.13
CA ALA A 392 28.10 8.06 -19.51
C ALA A 392 28.24 7.19 -18.24
N ASP A 393 29.44 6.66 -18.01
CA ASP A 393 29.72 5.74 -16.88
C ASP A 393 30.08 6.50 -15.58
N SER A 394 30.80 7.63 -15.68
CA SER A 394 31.17 8.41 -14.49
C SER A 394 31.53 9.87 -14.78
N LEU A 395 31.37 10.71 -13.76
CA LEU A 395 31.85 12.09 -13.69
C LEU A 395 32.67 12.25 -12.40
N THR A 396 33.91 12.70 -12.51
CA THR A 396 34.83 12.87 -11.38
C THR A 396 35.54 14.22 -11.46
N ALA A 397 35.58 14.95 -10.34
CA ALA A 397 36.34 16.18 -10.18
C ALA A 397 37.57 15.92 -9.28
N LYS A 398 38.78 15.87 -9.85
CA LYS A 398 40.04 15.65 -9.11
C LYS A 398 41.13 16.61 -9.59
N HIS A 399 41.87 17.22 -8.64
CA HIS A 399 43.13 17.98 -8.87
C HIS A 399 43.08 18.93 -10.09
N ASP A 400 42.18 19.92 -10.05
CA ASP A 400 41.95 20.91 -11.11
C ASP A 400 41.48 20.34 -12.45
N ARG A 401 40.87 19.15 -12.49
CA ARG A 401 40.25 18.62 -13.71
C ARG A 401 38.91 17.98 -13.42
N LEU A 402 37.93 18.28 -14.27
CA LEU A 402 36.68 17.54 -14.37
C LEU A 402 36.83 16.50 -15.48
N VAL A 403 36.43 15.26 -15.22
CA VAL A 403 36.57 14.13 -16.14
C VAL A 403 35.25 13.40 -16.23
N VAL A 404 34.75 13.19 -17.45
CA VAL A 404 33.58 12.36 -17.75
C VAL A 404 34.04 11.17 -18.60
N THR A 405 33.65 9.96 -18.23
CA THR A 405 34.02 8.71 -18.92
C THR A 405 32.80 7.98 -19.48
N GLY A 406 32.99 7.19 -20.53
CA GLY A 406 31.91 6.42 -21.15
C GLY A 406 31.03 7.24 -22.10
N LEU A 407 31.46 8.45 -22.46
CA LEU A 407 30.69 9.36 -23.29
C LEU A 407 30.98 9.12 -24.78
N VAL A 408 29.95 8.72 -25.53
CA VAL A 408 29.99 8.63 -26.99
C VAL A 408 29.36 9.88 -27.58
N LEU A 409 30.16 10.73 -28.21
CA LEU A 409 29.69 11.97 -28.84
C LEU A 409 29.72 11.86 -30.39
N PRO A 410 28.79 12.52 -31.09
CA PRO A 410 28.74 12.51 -32.55
C PRO A 410 29.95 13.19 -33.20
N ALA A 411 30.20 12.86 -34.48
CA ALA A 411 31.27 13.46 -35.27
C ALA A 411 31.09 15.00 -35.35
N GLY A 412 32.11 15.77 -34.97
CA GLY A 412 32.06 17.24 -34.90
C GLY A 412 31.81 17.82 -33.49
N ALA A 413 31.36 17.02 -32.53
CA ALA A 413 31.17 17.47 -31.14
C ALA A 413 32.47 17.98 -30.50
N ARG A 414 33.61 17.41 -30.88
CA ARG A 414 34.93 17.86 -30.43
C ARG A 414 35.25 19.30 -30.82
N GLU A 415 34.91 19.70 -32.04
CA GLU A 415 35.15 21.06 -32.52
C GLU A 415 34.19 22.04 -31.83
N PHE A 416 32.92 21.66 -31.67
CA PHE A 416 31.93 22.45 -30.95
C PHE A 416 32.33 22.70 -29.49
N LEU A 417 32.70 21.65 -28.75
CA LEU A 417 33.16 21.80 -27.36
C LEU A 417 34.41 22.69 -27.29
N ARG A 418 35.35 22.55 -28.22
CA ARG A 418 36.54 23.43 -28.30
C ARG A 418 36.22 24.88 -28.68
N THR A 419 35.12 25.15 -29.37
CA THR A 419 34.66 26.53 -29.65
C THR A 419 34.02 27.19 -28.43
N ARG A 420 33.36 26.41 -27.56
CA ARG A 420 32.79 26.88 -26.28
C ARG A 420 33.90 27.17 -25.27
N ASP A 421 34.80 26.22 -25.05
CA ASP A 421 35.95 26.40 -24.17
C ASP A 421 37.17 25.66 -24.72
N ARG A 422 38.30 26.36 -24.85
CA ARG A 422 39.56 25.77 -25.33
C ARG A 422 40.13 24.72 -24.37
N ARG A 423 39.63 24.66 -23.13
CA ARG A 423 40.05 23.71 -22.09
C ARG A 423 39.43 22.32 -22.26
N TYR A 424 38.42 22.15 -23.13
CA TYR A 424 37.84 20.85 -23.42
C TYR A 424 38.82 19.95 -24.21
N VAL A 425 39.08 18.77 -23.65
CA VAL A 425 39.84 17.70 -24.30
C VAL A 425 38.96 16.46 -24.33
N TYR A 426 38.40 16.16 -25.51
CA TYR A 426 37.65 14.93 -25.79
C TYR A 426 38.53 13.90 -26.51
N SER A 427 38.58 12.68 -25.99
CA SER A 427 39.26 11.51 -26.55
C SER A 427 38.21 10.49 -27.02
N PRO A 428 37.89 10.44 -28.33
CA PRO A 428 36.86 9.53 -28.88
C PRO A 428 37.18 8.04 -28.67
N LEU A 429 38.46 7.66 -28.71
CA LEU A 429 38.90 6.27 -28.54
C LEU A 429 38.70 5.73 -27.12
N GLN A 430 38.67 6.62 -26.13
CA GLN A 430 38.48 6.27 -24.71
C GLN A 430 37.11 6.70 -24.18
N GLY A 431 36.26 7.32 -25.01
CA GLY A 431 34.98 7.88 -24.59
C GLY A 431 35.12 8.86 -23.43
N GLN A 432 36.19 9.64 -23.40
CA GLN A 432 36.56 10.45 -22.24
C GLN A 432 36.59 11.94 -22.58
N LEU A 433 35.84 12.75 -21.83
CA LEU A 433 35.90 14.21 -21.87
C LEU A 433 36.62 14.71 -20.62
N SER A 434 37.55 15.65 -20.76
CA SER A 434 38.17 16.32 -19.63
C SER A 434 38.24 17.82 -19.81
N VAL A 435 38.08 18.55 -18.70
CA VAL A 435 38.11 20.02 -18.64
C VAL A 435 39.10 20.44 -17.56
N GLY A 436 40.01 21.36 -17.88
CA GLY A 436 40.90 21.96 -16.91
C GLY A 436 40.20 23.05 -16.08
N LEU A 437 40.29 22.94 -14.76
CA LEU A 437 39.69 23.86 -13.77
C LEU A 437 40.68 24.92 -13.26
N ARG A 438 41.95 24.90 -13.72
CA ARG A 438 42.99 25.84 -13.26
C ARG A 438 42.61 27.30 -13.53
N GLY A 439 42.54 28.10 -12.47
CA GLY A 439 42.27 29.54 -12.52
C GLY A 439 40.79 29.92 -12.64
N ASP A 440 39.87 28.95 -12.50
CA ASP A 440 38.44 29.21 -12.51
C ASP A 440 37.98 29.69 -11.13
N THR A 441 37.31 30.85 -11.07
CA THR A 441 36.78 31.43 -9.82
C THR A 441 35.35 30.99 -9.55
N ARG A 442 34.74 30.23 -10.47
CA ARG A 442 33.37 29.71 -10.36
C ARG A 442 33.34 28.46 -9.48
N GLY A 443 32.28 28.32 -8.67
CA GLY A 443 32.09 27.14 -7.83
C GLY A 443 31.96 25.86 -8.64
N LEU A 444 32.39 24.72 -8.08
CA LEU A 444 32.39 23.41 -8.77
C LEU A 444 31.01 23.05 -9.35
N ARG A 445 29.92 23.40 -8.67
CA ARG A 445 28.54 23.20 -9.13
C ARG A 445 28.27 23.87 -10.47
N GLN A 446 28.60 25.15 -10.59
CA GLN A 446 28.37 25.94 -11.81
C GLN A 446 29.19 25.38 -12.99
N ILE A 447 30.40 24.90 -12.72
CA ILE A 447 31.24 24.28 -13.75
C ILE A 447 30.64 22.96 -14.23
N VAL A 448 30.10 22.14 -13.32
CA VAL A 448 29.43 20.88 -13.69
C VAL A 448 28.17 21.16 -14.52
N GLU A 449 27.37 22.16 -14.16
CA GLU A 449 26.18 22.57 -14.93
C GLU A 449 26.52 23.01 -16.35
N GLU A 450 27.52 23.89 -16.50
CA GLU A 450 27.98 24.35 -17.81
C GLU A 450 28.52 23.20 -18.67
N VAL A 451 29.32 22.31 -18.08
CA VAL A 451 29.88 21.16 -18.80
C VAL A 451 28.80 20.19 -19.25
N LEU A 452 27.83 19.87 -18.40
CA LEU A 452 26.69 19.03 -18.78
C LEU A 452 25.82 19.70 -19.85
N GLY A 453 25.58 21.01 -19.74
CA GLY A 453 24.84 21.78 -20.74
C GLY A 453 25.55 21.80 -22.10
N ASP A 454 26.87 21.94 -22.10
CA ASP A 454 27.70 21.86 -23.31
C ASP A 454 27.67 20.47 -23.95
N ILE A 455 27.70 19.41 -23.14
CA ILE A 455 27.60 18.01 -23.59
C ILE A 455 26.22 17.75 -24.21
N LEU A 456 25.14 18.18 -23.55
CA LEU A 456 23.78 18.04 -24.06
C LEU A 456 23.59 18.78 -25.39
N ALA A 457 24.10 20.02 -25.49
CA ALA A 457 24.06 20.80 -26.73
C ALA A 457 24.89 20.16 -27.86
N ALA A 458 26.01 19.52 -27.52
CA ALA A 458 26.83 18.77 -28.47
C ALA A 458 26.14 17.48 -28.94
N SER A 459 25.39 16.82 -28.05
CA SER A 459 24.64 15.59 -28.35
C SER A 459 23.36 15.84 -29.15
N ALA A 460 22.68 16.97 -28.95
CA ALA A 460 21.43 17.31 -29.64
C ALA A 460 21.61 17.77 -31.11
N ARG A 461 22.85 17.98 -31.57
CA ARG A 461 23.16 18.49 -32.93
C ARG A 461 23.08 17.44 -34.05
N GLU A 462 22.48 16.28 -33.78
CA GLU A 462 22.17 15.21 -34.74
C GLU A 462 21.32 15.65 -35.96
N GLY A 463 20.83 16.90 -36.02
CA GLY A 463 19.87 17.38 -37.01
C GLY A 463 20.30 18.47 -38.01
N ALA A 464 21.56 18.92 -38.03
CA ALA A 464 21.99 19.94 -39.00
C ALA A 464 22.98 19.37 -40.04
N PRO A 465 22.66 19.36 -41.35
CA PRO A 465 23.57 18.85 -42.36
C PRO A 465 24.85 19.69 -42.37
N THR A 466 25.99 19.00 -42.32
CA THR A 466 27.29 19.61 -42.57
C THR A 466 27.33 20.15 -43.99
N GLU A 467 27.62 21.44 -44.13
CA GLU A 467 27.78 22.23 -45.37
C GLU A 467 28.92 21.75 -46.32
N LYS A 468 29.36 20.49 -46.20
CA LYS A 468 30.39 19.87 -47.04
C LYS A 468 29.88 18.77 -47.97
N GLU A 469 28.59 18.48 -47.98
CA GLU A 469 27.96 17.60 -48.97
C GLU A 469 26.92 18.37 -49.81
N MET A 470 27.39 19.35 -50.58
CA MET A 470 26.66 19.81 -51.76
C MET A 470 27.51 19.45 -53.00
N PRO A 471 27.04 18.57 -53.90
CA PRO A 471 27.66 18.45 -55.21
C PRO A 471 27.35 19.72 -56.02
N ALA A 472 28.32 20.13 -56.82
CA ALA A 472 28.29 21.31 -57.69
C ALA A 472 27.16 21.27 -58.75
#